data_AF-A0A9D1GZ69-F1
#
_entry.id   AF-A0A9D1GZ69-F1
#
_cell.length_a   1.000
_cell.length_b   1.000
_cell.length_c   1.000
_cell.angle_alpha   90.00
_cell.angle_beta   90.00
_cell.angle_gamma   90.00
#
_symmetry.space_group_name_H-M   'P 1'
#
loop_
_entity.id
_entity.type
_entity.pdbx_description
1 polymer ?
#
loop_
_entity_poly.entity_id
_entity_poly.type
_entity_poly.pdbx_seq_one_letter_code
_entity_poly.pdbx_strand_id
1 'polypeptide(L)'
;MPISVRHLPDNPNLEHLRGEAKQLAKRCRSGAVDALELVATFDPRTTDSGVVTLAAAQRVIARSYGFANWARLKDHVGFVTEHTRWPEPAAESAPLDPGARADHLLQLGCHNYTRDRTAAVRRARDLLAAEPALGTSNVFTMAVTGAHQELSRLLSEDPSAVHATGGPFDWPALLYLAYGRVGDAPGHSAVRTASVLLEAGADPNAGFLWQGLTSPFTALTGVLGGGEQDQSAHPDSIALARLLLEAGADPNDNQALYNRMFSPRDDHLELLFEYGLGQPFESVWRRRLGDSQLLTHHYPTPEQMVTEQLRWAAGHGMTDRIRLLLDHGVDPDGRGYHPNFGDQTAYRIAVLAGFPEIARLLADAGADTSVVDTN
;
A
#
# COMPACT_ATOMS: atom_id res chain seq x y z
N MET A 1 35.07 5.17 0.53
CA MET A 1 33.89 4.74 -0.25
C MET A 1 33.00 5.96 -0.43
N PRO A 2 32.36 6.19 -1.61
CA PRO A 2 31.42 7.29 -1.76
C PRO A 2 30.32 7.14 -0.70
N ILE A 3 29.95 8.24 -0.04
CA ILE A 3 28.84 8.22 0.94
C ILE A 3 27.56 7.94 0.15
N SER A 4 26.95 6.78 0.39
CA SER A 4 25.69 6.39 -0.23
C SER A 4 24.51 7.13 0.39
N VAL A 5 23.41 7.18 -0.35
CA VAL A 5 22.12 7.67 0.17
C VAL A 5 21.74 6.82 1.39
N ARG A 6 21.30 7.49 2.45
CA ARG A 6 20.85 6.90 3.71
C ARG A 6 19.41 6.41 3.58
N HIS A 7 19.09 5.33 4.27
CA HIS A 7 17.73 4.83 4.41
C HIS A 7 16.94 5.68 5.41
N LEU A 8 15.79 6.23 4.99
CA LEU A 8 14.85 6.86 5.90
C LEU A 8 14.05 5.74 6.62
N PRO A 9 13.95 5.74 7.97
CA PRO A 9 13.16 4.73 8.66
C PRO A 9 11.67 4.83 8.30
N ASP A 10 10.95 3.72 8.36
CA ASP A 10 9.53 3.62 7.97
C ASP A 10 8.62 4.56 8.77
N ASN A 11 8.95 4.83 10.04
CA ASN A 11 8.26 5.81 10.88
C ASN A 11 9.19 6.99 11.19
N PRO A 12 9.41 7.92 10.24
CA PRO A 12 10.35 9.00 10.42
C PRO A 12 9.78 10.08 11.35
N ASN A 13 10.64 10.61 12.22
CA ASN A 13 10.26 11.70 13.13
C ASN A 13 10.90 13.02 12.70
N LEU A 14 10.06 14.02 12.41
CA LEU A 14 10.53 15.31 11.92
C LEU A 14 11.38 16.10 12.94
N GLU A 15 11.11 15.98 14.25
CA GLU A 15 11.93 16.60 15.29
C GLU A 15 13.33 15.98 15.35
N HIS A 16 13.43 14.66 15.18
CA HIS A 16 14.71 13.98 15.08
C HIS A 16 15.53 14.51 13.90
N LEU A 17 14.92 14.60 12.71
CA LEU A 17 15.56 15.12 11.50
C LEU A 17 15.97 16.60 11.64
N ARG A 18 15.16 17.42 12.33
CA ARG A 18 15.53 18.81 12.69
C ARG A 18 16.73 18.83 13.63
N GLY A 19 16.80 17.89 14.57
CA GLY A 19 17.93 17.67 15.47
C GLY A 19 19.21 17.32 14.71
N GLU A 20 19.14 16.36 13.78
CA GLU A 20 20.26 15.97 12.91
C GLU A 20 20.82 17.16 12.12
N ALA A 21 19.96 17.97 11.50
CA ALA A 21 20.41 19.16 10.76
C ALA A 21 21.12 20.19 11.65
N LYS A 22 20.62 20.41 12.89
CA LYS A 22 21.28 21.28 13.87
C LYS A 22 22.64 20.73 14.30
N GLN A 23 22.74 19.43 14.53
CA GLN A 23 23.99 18.76 14.88
C GLN A 23 25.00 18.84 13.74
N LEU A 24 24.59 18.57 12.50
CA LEU A 24 25.43 18.70 11.31
C LEU A 24 26.03 20.10 11.20
N ALA A 25 25.19 21.15 11.28
CA ALA A 25 25.66 22.54 11.22
C ALA A 25 26.66 22.85 12.33
N LYS A 26 26.46 22.34 13.56
CA LYS A 26 27.40 22.50 14.68
C LYS A 26 28.73 21.81 14.41
N ARG A 27 28.70 20.57 13.88
CA ARG A 27 29.90 19.76 13.61
C ARG A 27 30.73 20.34 12.46
N CYS A 28 30.09 20.88 11.43
CA CYS A 28 30.80 21.62 10.37
C CYS A 28 31.52 22.86 10.92
N ARG A 29 30.88 23.62 11.83
CA ARG A 29 31.53 24.78 12.48
C ARG A 29 32.73 24.41 13.34
N SER A 30 32.74 23.22 13.93
CA SER A 30 33.88 22.71 14.69
C SER A 30 34.92 21.99 13.83
N GLY A 31 34.80 22.00 12.50
CA GLY A 31 35.75 21.37 11.58
C GLY A 31 35.74 19.85 11.57
N ALA A 32 34.64 19.21 11.96
CA ALA A 32 34.55 17.74 11.92
C ALA A 32 34.62 17.23 10.47
N VAL A 33 35.63 16.40 10.18
CA VAL A 33 35.95 15.93 8.82
C VAL A 33 34.76 15.21 8.17
N ASP A 34 34.14 14.27 8.89
CA ASP A 34 33.01 13.50 8.39
C ASP A 34 31.78 14.36 8.08
N ALA A 35 31.52 15.39 8.87
CA ALA A 35 30.44 16.34 8.64
C ALA A 35 30.69 17.19 7.38
N LEU A 36 31.94 17.59 7.14
CA LEU A 36 32.34 18.33 5.93
C LEU A 36 32.28 17.44 4.68
N GLU A 37 32.69 16.17 4.77
CA GLU A 37 32.55 15.19 3.68
C GLU A 37 31.08 14.95 3.30
N LEU A 38 30.18 14.88 4.29
CA LEU A 38 28.74 14.75 4.03
C LEU A 38 28.18 15.97 3.27
N VAL A 39 28.59 17.18 3.66
CA VAL A 39 28.21 18.41 2.96
C VAL A 39 28.79 18.43 1.55
N ALA A 40 30.06 18.09 1.39
CA ALA A 40 30.72 18.04 0.07
C ALA A 40 30.05 17.02 -0.87
N THR A 41 29.56 15.90 -0.33
CA THR A 41 28.85 14.88 -1.11
C THR A 41 27.47 15.35 -1.57
N PHE A 42 26.64 15.86 -0.64
CA PHE A 42 25.23 16.10 -0.92
C PHE A 42 24.88 17.57 -1.22
N ASP A 43 25.77 18.53 -0.94
CA ASP A 43 25.60 19.93 -1.32
C ASP A 43 26.93 20.63 -1.65
N PRO A 44 27.61 20.21 -2.76
CA PRO A 44 28.95 20.71 -3.12
C PRO A 44 29.05 22.23 -3.22
N ARG A 45 27.96 22.93 -3.56
CA ARG A 45 27.93 24.40 -3.71
C ARG A 45 28.06 25.15 -2.37
N THR A 46 27.74 24.51 -1.26
CA THR A 46 27.88 25.11 0.07
C THR A 46 29.34 25.16 0.50
N THR A 47 30.16 24.22 0.03
CA THR A 47 31.58 24.08 0.35
C THR A 47 32.39 25.34 0.00
N ASP A 48 32.02 26.03 -1.09
CA ASP A 48 32.71 27.23 -1.58
C ASP A 48 32.54 28.46 -0.68
N SER A 49 31.51 28.48 0.18
CA SER A 49 31.18 29.63 1.05
C SER A 49 31.83 29.57 2.44
N GLY A 50 32.42 28.42 2.82
CA GLY A 50 33.07 28.21 4.11
C GLY A 50 32.15 28.15 5.35
N VAL A 51 30.87 28.56 5.26
CA VAL A 51 29.93 28.58 6.39
C VAL A 51 28.70 27.71 6.11
N VAL A 52 28.59 26.60 6.85
CA VAL A 52 27.41 25.73 6.79
C VAL A 52 26.29 26.31 7.67
N THR A 53 25.33 26.98 7.02
CA THR A 53 24.10 27.45 7.67
C THR A 53 23.17 26.30 8.03
N LEU A 54 22.19 26.54 8.92
CA LEU A 54 21.17 25.55 9.23
C LEU A 54 20.36 25.14 7.99
N ALA A 55 20.05 26.09 7.10
CA ALA A 55 19.35 25.80 5.85
C ALA A 55 20.17 24.91 4.92
N ALA A 56 21.49 25.11 4.86
CA ALA A 56 22.39 24.24 4.11
C ALA A 56 22.44 22.82 4.72
N ALA A 57 22.56 22.73 6.05
CA ALA A 57 22.52 21.43 6.73
C ALA A 57 21.18 20.70 6.50
N GLN A 58 20.05 21.39 6.53
CA GLN A 58 18.74 20.81 6.20
C GLN A 58 18.66 20.28 4.77
N ARG A 59 19.22 21.00 3.78
CA ARG A 59 19.30 20.49 2.40
C ARG A 59 20.17 19.25 2.30
N VAL A 60 21.32 19.23 2.98
CA VAL A 60 22.22 18.08 3.02
C VAL A 60 21.52 16.87 3.62
N ILE A 61 20.83 17.03 4.76
CA ILE A 61 20.03 15.96 5.37
C ILE A 61 18.96 15.46 4.38
N ALA A 62 18.18 16.35 3.78
CA ALA A 62 17.15 15.96 2.82
C ALA A 62 17.71 15.14 1.64
N ARG A 63 18.79 15.63 1.01
CA ARG A 63 19.45 14.94 -0.10
C ARG A 63 20.13 13.64 0.32
N SER A 64 20.63 13.58 1.55
CA SER A 64 21.20 12.35 2.10
C SER A 64 20.14 11.24 2.26
N TYR A 65 18.85 11.59 2.35
CA TYR A 65 17.73 10.65 2.32
C TYR A 65 17.03 10.57 0.95
N GLY A 66 17.63 11.15 -0.10
CA GLY A 66 17.10 11.07 -1.45
C GLY A 66 16.09 12.15 -1.85
N PHE A 67 15.80 13.12 -0.98
CA PHE A 67 14.87 14.21 -1.27
C PHE A 67 15.59 15.43 -1.85
N ALA A 68 15.02 16.02 -2.90
CA ALA A 68 15.62 17.18 -3.58
C ALA A 68 15.85 18.39 -2.64
N ASN A 69 14.98 18.57 -1.64
CA ASN A 69 15.06 19.65 -0.67
C ASN A 69 14.30 19.31 0.63
N TRP A 70 14.49 20.15 1.65
CA TRP A 70 13.89 19.99 2.97
C TRP A 70 12.36 20.07 2.98
N ALA A 71 11.74 20.85 2.09
CA ALA A 71 10.28 20.93 2.01
C ALA A 71 9.70 19.56 1.58
N ARG A 72 10.27 18.93 0.56
CA ARG A 72 9.86 17.58 0.12
C ARG A 72 10.01 16.52 1.21
N LEU A 73 11.12 16.54 1.97
CA LEU A 73 11.29 15.62 3.10
C LEU A 73 10.21 15.85 4.18
N LYS A 74 9.92 17.11 4.53
CA LYS A 74 8.85 17.41 5.49
C LYS A 74 7.49 16.95 5.01
N ASP A 75 7.17 17.20 3.75
CA ASP A 75 5.88 16.84 3.16
C ASP A 75 5.71 15.32 3.16
N HIS A 76 6.77 14.57 2.83
CA HIS A 76 6.78 13.11 2.93
C HIS A 76 6.58 12.62 4.36
N VAL A 77 7.34 13.14 5.33
CA VAL A 77 7.20 12.76 6.75
C VAL A 77 5.81 13.10 7.29
N GLY A 78 5.26 14.26 6.92
CA GLY A 78 3.90 14.66 7.27
C GLY A 78 2.85 13.71 6.70
N PHE A 79 2.99 13.36 5.42
CA PHE A 79 2.11 12.39 4.76
C PHE A 79 2.16 11.01 5.43
N VAL A 80 3.37 10.49 5.70
CA VAL A 80 3.53 9.21 6.40
C VAL A 80 2.88 9.27 7.78
N THR A 81 3.11 10.34 8.54
CA THR A 81 2.53 10.52 9.89
C THR A 81 1.00 10.53 9.84
N GLU A 82 0.41 11.27 8.90
CA GLU A 82 -1.03 11.43 8.74
C GLU A 82 -1.74 10.12 8.35
N HIS A 83 -1.10 9.30 7.49
CA HIS A 83 -1.70 8.09 6.95
C HIS A 83 -1.30 6.82 7.69
N THR A 84 -0.37 6.90 8.65
CA THR A 84 0.04 5.73 9.44
C THR A 84 -1.10 5.26 10.34
N ARG A 85 -1.32 3.95 10.38
CA ARG A 85 -2.22 3.30 11.34
C ARG A 85 -1.51 2.16 12.05
N TRP A 86 -1.88 1.97 13.33
CA TRP A 86 -1.35 0.95 14.22
C TRP A 86 -2.49 0.04 14.67
N PRO A 87 -3.04 -0.79 13.77
CA PRO A 87 -4.17 -1.63 14.14
C PRO A 87 -3.75 -2.60 15.24
N GLU A 88 -4.45 -2.53 16.38
CA GLU A 88 -4.30 -3.48 17.47
C GLU A 88 -5.28 -4.64 17.30
N PRO A 89 -4.95 -5.84 17.81
CA PRO A 89 -5.91 -6.94 17.90
C PRO A 89 -7.13 -6.54 18.75
N ALA A 90 -8.30 -7.09 18.40
CA ALA A 90 -9.50 -6.93 19.20
C ALA A 90 -9.30 -7.48 20.62
N ALA A 91 -9.89 -6.82 21.62
CA ALA A 91 -9.96 -7.36 22.97
C ALA A 91 -10.63 -8.75 23.00
N GLU A 92 -10.37 -9.55 24.03
CA GLU A 92 -11.00 -10.88 24.15
C GLU A 92 -12.49 -10.79 24.49
N SER A 93 -12.86 -9.80 25.31
CA SER A 93 -14.23 -9.59 25.79
C SER A 93 -14.87 -8.34 25.21
N ALA A 94 -16.17 -8.42 24.97
CA ALA A 94 -16.95 -7.30 24.48
C ALA A 94 -17.16 -6.24 25.58
N PRO A 95 -16.92 -4.94 25.30
CA PRO A 95 -17.20 -3.85 26.23
C PRO A 95 -18.69 -3.75 26.59
N LEU A 96 -19.02 -3.08 27.70
CA LEU A 96 -20.41 -2.80 28.09
C LEU A 96 -20.97 -1.53 27.43
N ASP A 97 -20.11 -0.54 27.15
CA ASP A 97 -20.51 0.72 26.53
C ASP A 97 -20.91 0.53 25.06
N PRO A 98 -22.07 1.04 24.61
CA PRO A 98 -22.53 0.86 23.23
C PRO A 98 -21.57 1.37 22.14
N GLY A 99 -20.89 2.50 22.36
CA GLY A 99 -19.92 3.03 21.41
C GLY A 99 -18.71 2.10 21.29
N ALA A 100 -18.18 1.68 22.44
CA ALA A 100 -17.10 0.70 22.48
C ALA A 100 -17.52 -0.69 21.92
N ARG A 101 -18.80 -1.07 21.99
CA ARG A 101 -19.33 -2.28 21.36
C ARG A 101 -19.36 -2.20 19.84
N ALA A 102 -19.73 -1.05 19.28
CA ALA A 102 -19.64 -0.81 17.84
C ALA A 102 -18.18 -0.92 17.36
N ASP A 103 -17.24 -0.30 18.08
CA ASP A 103 -15.82 -0.42 17.78
C ASP A 103 -15.32 -1.86 17.90
N HIS A 104 -15.78 -2.60 18.91
CA HIS A 104 -15.44 -4.00 19.08
C HIS A 104 -15.95 -4.87 17.92
N LEU A 105 -17.16 -4.62 17.40
CA LEU A 105 -17.68 -5.26 16.20
C LEU A 105 -16.75 -5.00 15.00
N LEU A 106 -16.33 -3.75 14.81
CA LEU A 106 -15.44 -3.37 13.72
C LEU A 106 -14.05 -4.02 13.85
N GLN A 107 -13.48 -4.09 15.06
CA GLN A 107 -12.19 -4.74 15.33
C GLN A 107 -12.23 -6.24 15.01
N LEU A 108 -13.31 -6.92 15.40
CA LEU A 108 -13.49 -8.35 15.14
C LEU A 108 -13.83 -8.64 13.67
N GLY A 109 -14.57 -7.74 13.04
CA GLY A 109 -15.16 -7.92 11.72
C GLY A 109 -14.27 -7.55 10.56
N CYS A 110 -13.18 -6.80 10.77
CA CYS A 110 -12.29 -6.33 9.71
C CYS A 110 -10.94 -7.05 9.71
N HIS A 111 -10.42 -7.30 8.52
CA HIS A 111 -9.03 -7.68 8.34
C HIS A 111 -8.12 -6.46 8.53
N ASN A 112 -7.10 -6.61 9.38
CA ASN A 112 -6.14 -5.55 9.71
C ASN A 112 -4.67 -6.04 9.69
N TYR A 113 -4.45 -7.22 9.09
CA TYR A 113 -3.15 -7.87 8.98
C TYR A 113 -2.47 -8.26 10.32
N THR A 114 -3.23 -8.32 11.43
CA THR A 114 -2.79 -8.92 12.73
C THR A 114 -3.24 -10.38 12.92
N ARG A 115 -2.61 -11.17 13.80
CA ARG A 115 -2.92 -12.62 13.97
C ARG A 115 -4.34 -12.90 14.52
N ASP A 116 -4.86 -14.12 14.27
CA ASP A 116 -6.14 -14.73 14.71
C ASP A 116 -7.47 -14.12 14.18
N ARG A 117 -7.87 -14.51 12.95
CA ARG A 117 -8.96 -13.84 12.21
C ARG A 117 -10.24 -14.64 12.05
N THR A 118 -10.17 -15.95 11.77
CA THR A 118 -11.38 -16.75 11.54
C THR A 118 -12.25 -16.85 12.81
N ALA A 119 -11.63 -16.93 13.99
CA ALA A 119 -12.34 -16.88 15.26
C ALA A 119 -12.89 -15.47 15.54
N ALA A 120 -12.17 -14.41 15.18
CA ALA A 120 -12.62 -13.03 15.34
C ALA A 120 -13.89 -12.75 14.51
N VAL A 121 -13.90 -13.12 13.23
CA VAL A 121 -15.07 -12.91 12.35
C VAL A 121 -16.30 -13.69 12.84
N ARG A 122 -16.13 -14.91 13.37
CA ARG A 122 -17.24 -15.64 14.02
C ARG A 122 -17.78 -14.88 15.22
N ARG A 123 -16.91 -14.39 16.11
CA ARG A 123 -17.32 -13.56 17.26
C ARG A 123 -18.03 -12.28 16.84
N ALA A 124 -17.60 -11.64 15.74
CA ALA A 124 -18.30 -10.49 15.17
C ALA A 124 -19.73 -10.83 14.77
N ARG A 125 -19.94 -11.98 14.11
CA ARG A 125 -21.27 -12.46 13.72
C ARG A 125 -22.12 -12.82 14.93
N ASP A 126 -21.55 -13.49 15.93
CA ASP A 126 -22.26 -13.83 17.17
C ASP A 126 -22.70 -12.56 17.92
N LEU A 127 -21.83 -11.54 17.98
CA LEU A 127 -22.15 -10.24 18.56
C LEU A 127 -23.28 -9.54 17.79
N LEU A 128 -23.22 -9.52 16.47
CA LEU A 128 -24.27 -8.90 15.64
C LEU A 128 -25.60 -9.66 15.72
N ALA A 129 -25.56 -10.99 15.84
CA ALA A 129 -26.76 -11.81 16.02
C ALA A 129 -27.43 -11.56 17.38
N ALA A 130 -26.63 -11.36 18.43
CA ALA A 130 -27.14 -10.99 19.76
C ALA A 130 -27.68 -9.55 19.79
N GLU A 131 -27.05 -8.63 19.06
CA GLU A 131 -27.39 -7.21 19.05
C GLU A 131 -27.47 -6.63 17.62
N PRO A 132 -28.56 -6.90 16.88
CA PRO A 132 -28.70 -6.47 15.48
C PRO A 132 -28.59 -4.95 15.27
N ALA A 133 -28.98 -4.16 16.28
CA ALA A 133 -28.87 -2.69 16.24
C ALA A 133 -27.42 -2.18 16.09
N LEU A 134 -26.40 -3.00 16.41
CA LEU A 134 -25.01 -2.62 16.19
C LEU A 134 -24.66 -2.48 14.70
N GLY A 135 -25.32 -3.23 13.81
CA GLY A 135 -25.02 -3.17 12.37
C GLY A 135 -25.42 -1.86 11.72
N THR A 136 -26.27 -1.06 12.37
CA THR A 136 -26.80 0.20 11.86
C THR A 136 -26.58 1.35 12.83
N SER A 137 -25.65 1.20 13.78
CA SER A 137 -25.39 2.18 14.84
C SER A 137 -24.69 3.45 14.35
N ASN A 138 -23.84 3.34 13.32
CA ASN A 138 -23.13 4.45 12.70
C ASN A 138 -22.72 4.12 11.26
N VAL A 139 -22.15 5.09 10.56
CA VAL A 139 -21.73 4.95 9.16
C VAL A 139 -20.73 3.80 8.95
N PHE A 140 -19.85 3.53 9.91
CA PHE A 140 -18.81 2.50 9.82
C PHE A 140 -19.37 1.09 9.98
N THR A 141 -20.30 0.89 10.92
CA THR A 141 -20.96 -0.41 11.10
C THR A 141 -21.91 -0.72 9.95
N MET A 142 -22.59 0.29 9.41
CA MET A 142 -23.38 0.13 8.18
C MET A 142 -22.52 -0.29 6.99
N ALA A 143 -21.30 0.25 6.89
CA ALA A 143 -20.33 -0.10 5.87
C ALA A 143 -19.85 -1.56 5.97
N VAL A 144 -19.42 -2.00 7.17
CA VAL A 144 -18.97 -3.39 7.42
C VAL A 144 -20.07 -4.42 7.23
N THR A 145 -21.31 -4.08 7.57
CA THR A 145 -22.42 -5.04 7.56
C THR A 145 -23.22 -5.04 6.25
N GLY A 146 -22.95 -4.12 5.33
CA GLY A 146 -23.68 -4.05 4.06
C GLY A 146 -25.08 -3.40 4.16
N ALA A 147 -25.35 -2.61 5.21
CA ALA A 147 -26.65 -1.97 5.47
C ALA A 147 -26.90 -0.75 4.57
N HIS A 148 -26.93 -0.96 3.25
CA HIS A 148 -27.01 0.09 2.23
C HIS A 148 -28.26 0.98 2.33
N GLN A 149 -29.40 0.46 2.81
CA GLN A 149 -30.64 1.24 2.92
C GLN A 149 -30.57 2.26 4.06
N GLU A 150 -30.09 1.83 5.23
CA GLU A 150 -29.84 2.69 6.38
C GLU A 150 -28.73 3.69 6.09
N LEU A 151 -27.67 3.24 5.42
CA LEU A 151 -26.58 4.12 5.00
C LEU A 151 -27.07 5.20 4.04
N SER A 152 -27.87 4.84 3.04
CA SER A 152 -28.44 5.81 2.10
C SER A 152 -29.31 6.84 2.81
N ARG A 153 -30.13 6.42 3.79
CA ARG A 153 -30.91 7.34 4.63
C ARG A 153 -30.02 8.28 5.43
N LEU A 154 -29.00 7.73 6.12
CA LEU A 154 -28.07 8.50 6.92
C LEU A 154 -27.36 9.56 6.07
N LEU A 155 -26.84 9.20 4.89
CA LEU A 155 -26.14 10.13 4.01
C LEU A 155 -27.07 11.16 3.35
N SER A 156 -28.36 10.84 3.20
CA SER A 156 -29.35 11.83 2.74
C SER A 156 -29.63 12.91 3.80
N GLU A 157 -29.52 12.56 5.08
CA GLU A 157 -29.72 13.48 6.21
C GLU A 157 -28.43 14.23 6.56
N ASP A 158 -27.28 13.55 6.49
CA ASP A 158 -25.95 14.11 6.72
C ASP A 158 -24.96 13.63 5.63
N PRO A 159 -24.86 14.35 4.50
CA PRO A 159 -23.91 14.02 3.43
C PRO A 159 -22.45 14.07 3.89
N SER A 160 -22.12 14.84 4.94
CA SER A 160 -20.73 14.98 5.39
C SER A 160 -20.20 13.70 6.05
N ALA A 161 -21.08 12.83 6.53
CA ALA A 161 -20.72 11.57 7.17
C ALA A 161 -19.94 10.61 6.25
N VAL A 162 -20.04 10.76 4.92
CA VAL A 162 -19.24 9.97 3.96
C VAL A 162 -17.73 10.22 4.11
N HIS A 163 -17.35 11.42 4.56
CA HIS A 163 -15.96 11.83 4.74
C HIS A 163 -15.47 11.67 6.19
N ALA A 164 -16.33 11.20 7.09
CA ALA A 164 -15.95 10.97 8.47
C ALA A 164 -14.91 9.84 8.55
N THR A 165 -13.88 10.04 9.37
CA THR A 165 -13.01 8.97 9.85
C THR A 165 -13.34 8.68 11.30
N GLY A 166 -13.14 7.43 11.72
CA GLY A 166 -13.41 7.04 13.10
C GLY A 166 -13.30 5.54 13.30
N GLY A 167 -13.97 5.06 14.33
CA GLY A 167 -13.89 3.67 14.76
C GLY A 167 -12.50 3.30 15.28
N PRO A 168 -12.24 2.00 15.53
CA PRO A 168 -11.01 1.51 16.17
C PRO A 168 -9.74 1.71 15.32
N PHE A 169 -9.87 2.04 14.05
CA PHE A 169 -8.75 2.17 13.11
C PHE A 169 -8.63 3.56 12.51
N ASP A 170 -9.48 4.51 12.94
CA ASP A 170 -9.57 5.85 12.37
C ASP A 170 -9.59 5.81 10.83
N TRP A 171 -10.53 5.02 10.31
CA TRP A 171 -10.72 4.77 8.88
C TRP A 171 -11.99 5.47 8.38
N PRO A 172 -12.05 5.84 7.09
CA PRO A 172 -13.32 6.17 6.45
C PRO A 172 -14.18 4.91 6.26
N ALA A 173 -15.48 5.10 6.10
CA ALA A 173 -16.46 4.02 5.92
C ALA A 173 -16.11 3.06 4.77
N LEU A 174 -15.55 3.56 3.67
CA LEU A 174 -15.17 2.71 2.54
C LEU A 174 -14.09 1.67 2.88
N LEU A 175 -13.14 2.00 3.76
CA LEU A 175 -12.14 1.03 4.21
C LEU A 175 -12.75 -0.03 5.12
N TYR A 176 -13.67 0.37 5.99
CA TYR A 176 -14.44 -0.55 6.82
C TYR A 176 -15.21 -1.57 5.96
N LEU A 177 -15.82 -1.13 4.85
CA LEU A 177 -16.42 -2.04 3.87
C LEU A 177 -15.38 -2.95 3.21
N ALA A 178 -14.30 -2.38 2.67
CA ALA A 178 -13.28 -3.14 1.93
C ALA A 178 -12.63 -4.25 2.77
N TYR A 179 -12.34 -3.95 4.04
CA TYR A 179 -11.70 -4.87 4.96
C TYR A 179 -12.67 -5.74 5.76
N GLY A 180 -13.98 -5.46 5.70
CA GLY A 180 -15.03 -6.19 6.43
C GLY A 180 -15.21 -7.64 5.94
N ARG A 181 -15.46 -8.57 6.87
CA ARG A 181 -15.70 -10.01 6.62
C ARG A 181 -16.88 -10.59 7.39
N VAL A 182 -17.65 -9.74 8.06
CA VAL A 182 -18.84 -10.14 8.82
C VAL A 182 -19.87 -10.80 7.90
N GLY A 183 -19.95 -10.38 6.64
CA GLY A 183 -20.88 -10.91 5.63
C GLY A 183 -22.25 -10.25 5.71
N ASP A 184 -23.06 -10.46 4.67
CA ASP A 184 -24.36 -9.80 4.54
C ASP A 184 -25.44 -10.50 5.37
N ALA A 185 -26.21 -9.71 6.13
CA ALA A 185 -27.50 -10.14 6.67
C ALA A 185 -28.58 -10.12 5.57
N PRO A 186 -29.73 -10.80 5.75
CA PRO A 186 -30.84 -10.68 4.80
C PRO A 186 -31.23 -9.21 4.57
N GLY A 187 -31.20 -8.78 3.30
CA GLY A 187 -31.47 -7.39 2.91
C GLY A 187 -30.24 -6.48 2.89
N HIS A 188 -29.06 -6.96 3.29
CA HIS A 188 -27.79 -6.24 3.17
C HIS A 188 -27.07 -6.62 1.87
N SER A 189 -26.17 -5.74 1.42
CA SER A 189 -25.35 -5.97 0.23
C SER A 189 -24.12 -5.06 0.25
N ALA A 190 -22.93 -5.64 0.39
CA ALA A 190 -21.68 -4.90 0.31
C ALA A 190 -21.53 -4.11 -1.01
N VAL A 191 -21.88 -4.71 -2.15
CA VAL A 191 -21.79 -4.06 -3.47
C VAL A 191 -22.67 -2.80 -3.55
N ARG A 192 -23.90 -2.86 -3.04
CA ARG A 192 -24.79 -1.68 -3.00
C ARG A 192 -24.31 -0.65 -1.99
N THR A 193 -23.80 -1.07 -0.84
CA THR A 193 -23.22 -0.17 0.16
C THR A 193 -22.02 0.58 -0.40
N ALA A 194 -21.15 -0.09 -1.16
CA ALA A 194 -20.03 0.55 -1.83
C ALA A 194 -20.51 1.57 -2.87
N SER A 195 -21.54 1.22 -3.67
CA SER A 195 -22.15 2.15 -4.63
C SER A 195 -22.66 3.42 -3.93
N VAL A 196 -23.41 3.25 -2.83
CA VAL A 196 -23.93 4.38 -2.02
C VAL A 196 -22.80 5.27 -1.49
N LEU A 197 -21.71 4.68 -0.97
CA LEU A 197 -20.56 5.44 -0.47
C LEU A 197 -19.86 6.22 -1.59
N LEU A 198 -19.61 5.57 -2.73
CA LEU A 198 -18.92 6.18 -3.88
C LEU A 198 -19.76 7.29 -4.52
N GLU A 199 -21.06 7.08 -4.70
CA GLU A 199 -22.01 8.10 -5.19
C GLU A 199 -22.11 9.30 -4.24
N ALA A 200 -21.96 9.07 -2.93
CA ALA A 200 -21.91 10.13 -1.93
C ALA A 200 -20.56 10.86 -1.87
N GLY A 201 -19.53 10.40 -2.61
CA GLY A 201 -18.22 11.05 -2.70
C GLY A 201 -17.12 10.42 -1.84
N ALA A 202 -17.26 9.17 -1.41
CA ALA A 202 -16.15 8.44 -0.80
C ALA A 202 -14.97 8.34 -1.77
N ASP A 203 -13.75 8.56 -1.28
CA ASP A 203 -12.54 8.48 -2.10
C ASP A 203 -12.23 7.01 -2.46
N PRO A 204 -12.28 6.62 -3.75
CA PRO A 204 -11.97 5.25 -4.18
C PRO A 204 -10.50 4.86 -3.96
N ASN A 205 -9.62 5.85 -3.76
CA ASN A 205 -8.21 5.65 -3.44
C ASN A 205 -7.94 5.72 -1.92
N ALA A 206 -8.97 5.73 -1.08
CA ALA A 206 -8.83 5.68 0.37
C ALA A 206 -7.89 4.53 0.77
N GLY A 207 -7.05 4.79 1.76
CA GLY A 207 -6.04 3.84 2.22
C GLY A 207 -5.23 4.38 3.39
N PHE A 208 -4.33 3.54 3.89
CA PHE A 208 -3.48 3.85 5.04
C PHE A 208 -2.10 3.21 4.88
N LEU A 209 -1.13 3.67 5.66
CA LEU A 209 0.19 3.06 5.77
C LEU A 209 0.21 2.17 7.02
N TRP A 210 0.39 0.87 6.84
CA TRP A 210 0.43 -0.08 7.95
C TRP A 210 1.76 0.09 8.71
N GLN A 211 1.70 0.55 9.96
CA GLN A 211 2.87 0.77 10.82
C GLN A 211 3.97 1.66 10.20
N GLY A 212 3.59 2.56 9.29
CA GLY A 212 4.50 3.48 8.60
C GLY A 212 5.12 2.91 7.31
N LEU A 213 4.85 1.65 6.95
CA LEU A 213 5.34 1.08 5.69
C LEU A 213 4.83 1.90 4.50
N THR A 214 5.72 2.23 3.57
CA THR A 214 5.43 3.04 2.37
C THR A 214 4.78 2.25 1.23
N SER A 215 4.23 1.07 1.53
CA SER A 215 3.31 0.32 0.67
C SER A 215 1.87 0.53 1.19
N PRO A 216 1.05 1.37 0.54
CA PRO A 216 -0.28 1.69 1.03
C PRO A 216 -1.22 0.50 1.00
N PHE A 217 -2.00 0.36 2.06
CA PHE A 217 -3.12 -0.57 2.15
C PHE A 217 -4.39 0.20 1.75
N THR A 218 -4.82 0.05 0.49
CA THR A 218 -5.95 0.80 -0.07
C THR A 218 -7.28 0.03 0.04
N ALA A 219 -8.39 0.69 -0.30
CA ALA A 219 -9.67 0.02 -0.49
C ALA A 219 -9.56 -1.17 -1.48
N LEU A 220 -8.80 -1.01 -2.56
CA LEU A 220 -8.58 -2.05 -3.56
C LEU A 220 -7.77 -3.23 -2.98
N THR A 221 -6.73 -2.93 -2.20
CA THR A 221 -6.00 -3.95 -1.42
C THR A 221 -6.96 -4.74 -0.51
N GLY A 222 -7.85 -4.05 0.20
CA GLY A 222 -8.77 -4.67 1.16
C GLY A 222 -9.79 -5.61 0.52
N VAL A 223 -10.37 -5.22 -0.61
CA VAL A 223 -11.35 -6.06 -1.33
C VAL A 223 -10.68 -7.28 -1.96
N LEU A 224 -9.50 -7.11 -2.57
CA LEU A 224 -8.79 -8.20 -3.23
C LEU A 224 -8.16 -9.19 -2.23
N GLY A 225 -7.74 -8.71 -1.06
CA GLY A 225 -7.17 -9.55 0.01
C GLY A 225 -5.87 -10.26 -0.39
N GLY A 226 -5.57 -11.40 0.24
CA GLY A 226 -4.33 -12.17 0.08
C GLY A 226 -3.24 -11.79 1.09
N GLY A 227 -1.99 -11.89 0.66
CA GLY A 227 -0.79 -11.63 1.47
C GLY A 227 -0.13 -12.91 1.95
N GLU A 228 1.03 -12.76 2.61
CA GLU A 228 1.84 -13.89 3.12
C GLU A 228 1.08 -14.83 4.07
N GLN A 229 0.00 -14.34 4.69
CA GLN A 229 -0.84 -15.08 5.62
C GLN A 229 -2.14 -15.59 4.97
N ASP A 230 -2.23 -15.57 3.64
CA ASP A 230 -3.38 -16.01 2.83
C ASP A 230 -4.71 -15.45 3.34
N GLN A 231 -4.80 -14.12 3.51
CA GLN A 231 -6.05 -13.52 3.97
C GLN A 231 -7.12 -13.67 2.91
N SER A 232 -8.32 -14.06 3.35
CA SER A 232 -9.45 -14.15 2.44
C SER A 232 -9.74 -12.80 1.78
N ALA A 233 -9.92 -12.84 0.46
CA ALA A 233 -10.55 -11.75 -0.28
C ALA A 233 -11.94 -11.43 0.31
N HIS A 234 -12.46 -10.24 0.00
CA HIS A 234 -13.85 -9.93 0.31
C HIS A 234 -14.77 -10.92 -0.44
N PRO A 235 -15.89 -11.39 0.14
CA PRO A 235 -16.82 -12.28 -0.56
C PRO A 235 -17.22 -11.80 -1.97
N ASP A 236 -17.49 -10.50 -2.10
CA ASP A 236 -17.77 -9.80 -3.37
C ASP A 236 -16.53 -9.16 -4.04
N SER A 237 -15.33 -9.71 -3.81
CA SER A 237 -14.04 -9.11 -4.19
C SER A 237 -13.99 -8.47 -5.59
N ILE A 238 -14.24 -9.25 -6.65
CA ILE A 238 -14.15 -8.75 -8.03
C ILE A 238 -15.22 -7.70 -8.35
N ALA A 239 -16.43 -7.86 -7.81
CA ALA A 239 -17.51 -6.89 -8.02
C ALA A 239 -17.19 -5.54 -7.34
N LEU A 240 -16.66 -5.58 -6.11
CA LEU A 240 -16.23 -4.37 -5.40
C LEU A 240 -15.00 -3.73 -6.02
N ALA A 241 -14.00 -4.52 -6.42
CA ALA A 241 -12.81 -4.03 -7.11
C ALA A 241 -13.21 -3.31 -8.41
N ARG A 242 -14.13 -3.87 -9.18
CA ARG A 242 -14.67 -3.23 -10.39
C ARG A 242 -15.32 -1.87 -10.07
N LEU A 243 -16.19 -1.80 -9.06
CA LEU A 243 -16.81 -0.53 -8.66
C LEU A 243 -15.78 0.53 -8.23
N LEU A 244 -14.75 0.13 -7.49
CA LEU A 244 -13.67 1.03 -7.09
C LEU A 244 -12.91 1.57 -8.31
N LEU A 245 -12.59 0.71 -9.27
CA LEU A 245 -11.88 1.08 -10.50
C LEU A 245 -12.74 1.99 -11.40
N GLU A 246 -14.04 1.69 -11.55
CA GLU A 246 -15.00 2.54 -12.26
C GLU A 246 -15.14 3.92 -11.60
N ALA A 247 -15.01 4.00 -10.27
CA ALA A 247 -15.01 5.25 -9.52
C ALA A 247 -13.67 6.01 -9.58
N GLY A 248 -12.59 5.40 -10.10
CA GLY A 248 -11.28 6.04 -10.27
C GLY A 248 -10.20 5.60 -9.28
N ALA A 249 -10.30 4.41 -8.71
CA ALA A 249 -9.18 3.78 -8.00
C ALA A 249 -7.99 3.52 -8.94
N ASP A 250 -6.77 3.69 -8.46
CA ASP A 250 -5.55 3.37 -9.20
C ASP A 250 -5.45 1.85 -9.44
N PRO A 251 -5.42 1.36 -10.70
CA PRO A 251 -5.24 -0.05 -11.00
C PRO A 251 -3.84 -0.56 -10.60
N ASN A 252 -2.88 0.33 -10.38
CA ASN A 252 -1.51 0.00 -9.97
C ASN A 252 -1.38 -0.06 -8.44
N ASP A 253 -2.22 -0.85 -7.79
CA ASP A 253 -2.13 -1.08 -6.36
C ASP A 253 -1.01 -2.08 -6.05
N ASN A 254 0.13 -1.54 -5.61
CA ASN A 254 1.31 -2.33 -5.27
C ASN A 254 1.04 -3.41 -4.21
N GLN A 255 0.29 -3.06 -3.16
CA GLN A 255 0.06 -3.97 -2.05
C GLN A 255 -0.94 -5.07 -2.45
N ALA A 256 -1.94 -4.75 -3.27
CA ALA A 256 -2.84 -5.73 -3.85
C ALA A 256 -2.09 -6.73 -4.75
N LEU A 257 -1.24 -6.23 -5.65
CA LEU A 257 -0.41 -7.06 -6.54
C LEU A 257 0.53 -7.97 -5.72
N TYR A 258 1.21 -7.42 -4.72
CA TYR A 258 2.03 -8.21 -3.81
C TYR A 258 1.20 -9.27 -3.06
N ASN A 259 0.04 -8.90 -2.52
CA ASN A 259 -0.79 -9.82 -1.76
C ASN A 259 -1.31 -11.00 -2.61
N ARG A 260 -1.60 -10.75 -3.88
CA ARG A 260 -2.20 -11.75 -4.77
C ARG A 260 -1.19 -12.60 -5.52
N MET A 261 0.08 -12.19 -5.58
CA MET A 261 1.11 -12.90 -6.35
C MET A 261 1.41 -14.32 -5.83
N PHE A 262 1.15 -14.61 -4.56
CA PHE A 262 1.43 -15.91 -3.93
C PHE A 262 0.50 -17.05 -4.39
N SER A 263 -0.63 -16.73 -5.03
CA SER A 263 -1.59 -17.70 -5.57
C SER A 263 -1.55 -17.71 -7.10
N PRO A 264 -1.82 -18.83 -7.78
CA PRO A 264 -1.91 -18.86 -9.25
C PRO A 264 -3.22 -18.25 -9.79
N ARG A 265 -4.12 -17.72 -8.95
CA ARG A 265 -5.35 -17.08 -9.41
C ARG A 265 -5.07 -15.70 -9.98
N ASP A 266 -5.49 -15.48 -11.22
CA ASP A 266 -5.24 -14.26 -12.00
C ASP A 266 -6.47 -13.36 -12.19
N ASP A 267 -7.58 -13.68 -11.52
CA ASP A 267 -8.83 -12.89 -11.52
C ASP A 267 -8.62 -11.38 -11.27
N HIS A 268 -7.71 -11.04 -10.36
CA HIS A 268 -7.31 -9.66 -10.09
C HIS A 268 -6.48 -9.05 -11.23
N LEU A 269 -5.56 -9.78 -11.86
CA LEU A 269 -4.77 -9.26 -12.98
C LEU A 269 -5.65 -9.01 -14.19
N GLU A 270 -6.53 -9.96 -14.54
CA GLU A 270 -7.50 -9.83 -15.62
C GLU A 270 -8.31 -8.55 -15.44
N LEU A 271 -8.90 -8.35 -14.26
CA LEU A 271 -9.65 -7.12 -13.95
C LEU A 271 -8.77 -5.88 -14.03
N LEU A 272 -7.60 -5.86 -13.39
CA LEU A 272 -6.77 -4.65 -13.32
C LEU A 272 -6.23 -4.24 -14.70
N PHE A 273 -5.97 -5.20 -15.60
CA PHE A 273 -5.61 -4.91 -16.98
C PHE A 273 -6.74 -4.23 -17.77
N GLU A 274 -8.01 -4.57 -17.52
CA GLU A 274 -9.16 -3.85 -18.12
C GLU A 274 -9.13 -2.35 -17.80
N TYR A 275 -8.51 -1.94 -16.69
CA TYR A 275 -8.43 -0.56 -16.21
C TYR A 275 -7.04 0.09 -16.35
N GLY A 276 -6.10 -0.56 -17.03
CA GLY A 276 -4.79 0.02 -17.34
C GLY A 276 -3.67 -0.27 -16.34
N LEU A 277 -3.70 -1.44 -15.68
CA LEU A 277 -2.55 -1.96 -14.94
C LEU A 277 -1.25 -1.87 -15.77
N GLY A 278 -0.17 -1.38 -15.15
CA GLY A 278 1.13 -1.17 -15.80
C GLY A 278 1.25 0.15 -16.53
N GLN A 279 0.17 0.92 -16.69
CA GLN A 279 0.19 2.22 -17.36
C GLN A 279 0.29 3.38 -16.36
N PRO A 280 0.82 4.56 -16.78
CA PRO A 280 0.81 5.76 -15.95
C PRO A 280 -0.59 6.11 -15.46
N PHE A 281 -0.73 6.30 -14.15
CA PHE A 281 -1.97 6.71 -13.50
C PHE A 281 -1.69 7.79 -12.45
N GLU A 282 -2.54 8.81 -12.40
CA GLU A 282 -2.44 9.84 -11.37
C GLU A 282 -3.10 9.39 -10.07
N SER A 283 -2.29 9.07 -9.07
CA SER A 283 -2.75 8.67 -7.74
C SER A 283 -2.13 9.53 -6.65
N VAL A 284 -2.88 9.77 -5.58
CA VAL A 284 -2.39 10.47 -4.38
C VAL A 284 -1.18 9.75 -3.79
N TRP A 285 -1.20 8.42 -3.77
CA TRP A 285 -0.12 7.58 -3.26
C TRP A 285 1.14 7.74 -4.10
N ARG A 286 1.01 7.66 -5.43
CA ARG A 286 2.13 7.87 -6.35
C ARG A 286 2.71 9.28 -6.22
N ARG A 287 1.87 10.31 -6.15
CA ARG A 287 2.31 11.71 -6.02
C ARG A 287 3.08 11.95 -4.72
N ARG A 288 2.67 11.32 -3.62
CA ARG A 288 3.22 11.56 -2.27
C ARG A 288 4.38 10.64 -1.90
N LEU A 289 4.40 9.41 -2.44
CA LEU A 289 5.42 8.41 -2.14
C LEU A 289 6.44 8.22 -3.29
N GLY A 290 6.09 8.59 -4.52
CA GLY A 290 6.96 8.45 -5.70
C GLY A 290 8.01 9.54 -5.88
N ASP A 291 7.97 10.61 -5.09
CA ASP A 291 8.87 11.77 -5.21
C ASP A 291 10.32 11.48 -4.74
N SER A 292 10.56 10.32 -4.11
CA SER A 292 11.91 9.94 -3.70
C SER A 292 12.57 9.03 -4.71
N GLN A 293 13.26 9.66 -5.67
CA GLN A 293 14.02 8.99 -6.73
C GLN A 293 15.23 8.18 -6.21
N LEU A 294 15.50 8.21 -4.91
CA LEU A 294 16.72 7.68 -4.29
C LEU A 294 16.48 6.93 -2.97
N LEU A 295 15.22 6.74 -2.53
CA LEU A 295 14.95 5.84 -1.40
C LEU A 295 15.16 4.40 -1.85
N THR A 296 15.79 3.60 -1.00
CA THR A 296 15.99 2.15 -1.18
C THR A 296 14.67 1.37 -1.23
N HIS A 297 13.53 2.04 -0.95
CA HIS A 297 12.16 1.54 -1.04
C HIS A 297 11.24 2.63 -1.66
N HIS A 298 11.56 3.08 -2.88
CA HIS A 298 10.68 3.98 -3.62
C HIS A 298 9.37 3.26 -3.96
N TYR A 299 8.26 3.99 -3.92
CA TYR A 299 6.99 3.45 -4.41
C TYR A 299 7.14 3.12 -5.91
N PRO A 300 7.01 1.84 -6.32
CA PRO A 300 7.48 1.41 -7.63
C PRO A 300 6.67 2.02 -8.78
N THR A 301 7.28 2.11 -9.96
CA THR A 301 6.57 2.54 -11.18
C THR A 301 5.54 1.48 -11.59
N PRO A 302 4.47 1.86 -12.34
CA PRO A 302 3.51 0.88 -12.87
C PRO A 302 4.20 -0.29 -13.60
N GLU A 303 5.17 0.04 -14.46
CA GLU A 303 6.00 -0.92 -15.18
C GLU A 303 6.77 -1.87 -14.25
N GLN A 304 7.40 -1.33 -13.20
CA GLN A 304 8.10 -2.13 -12.20
C GLN A 304 7.16 -3.08 -11.47
N MET A 305 5.91 -2.67 -11.20
CA MET A 305 4.93 -3.51 -10.52
C MET A 305 4.52 -4.71 -11.37
N VAL A 306 4.21 -4.53 -12.66
CA VAL A 306 3.86 -5.65 -13.56
C VAL A 306 5.07 -6.54 -13.86
N THR A 307 6.26 -5.95 -13.95
CA THR A 307 7.53 -6.66 -14.08
C THR A 307 7.84 -7.53 -12.86
N GLU A 308 7.44 -7.10 -11.66
CA GLU A 308 7.54 -7.92 -10.45
C GLU A 308 6.61 -9.14 -10.51
N GLN A 309 5.38 -8.97 -11.01
CA GLN A 309 4.47 -10.11 -11.22
C GLN A 309 5.06 -11.13 -12.21
N LEU A 310 5.70 -10.67 -13.29
CA LEU A 310 6.33 -11.56 -14.29
C LEU A 310 7.50 -12.35 -13.70
N ARG A 311 8.38 -11.68 -12.97
CA ARG A 311 9.54 -12.32 -12.34
C ARG A 311 9.15 -13.28 -11.23
N TRP A 312 8.15 -12.91 -10.42
CA TRP A 312 7.58 -13.82 -9.44
C TRP A 312 6.99 -15.07 -10.10
N ALA A 313 6.17 -14.90 -11.14
CA ALA A 313 5.59 -16.01 -11.89
C ALA A 313 6.65 -16.96 -12.46
N ALA A 314 7.75 -16.39 -12.97
CA ALA A 314 8.87 -17.14 -13.52
C ALA A 314 9.59 -17.99 -12.46
N GLY A 315 9.79 -17.45 -11.26
CA GLY A 315 10.43 -18.16 -10.15
C GLY A 315 9.56 -19.22 -9.47
N HIS A 316 8.26 -19.25 -9.76
CA HIS A 316 7.29 -20.10 -9.07
C HIS A 316 6.47 -21.00 -10.02
N GLY A 317 6.85 -21.11 -11.29
CA GLY A 317 6.22 -22.05 -12.22
C GLY A 317 4.80 -21.66 -12.64
N MET A 318 4.46 -20.36 -12.63
CA MET A 318 3.11 -19.87 -12.94
C MET A 318 2.95 -19.58 -14.44
N THR A 319 2.95 -20.64 -15.25
CA THR A 319 2.96 -20.54 -16.72
C THR A 319 1.80 -19.73 -17.29
N ASP A 320 0.59 -19.85 -16.75
CA ASP A 320 -0.58 -19.11 -17.25
C ASP A 320 -0.48 -17.61 -16.94
N ARG A 321 0.04 -17.24 -15.77
CA ARG A 321 0.36 -15.84 -15.45
C ARG A 321 1.42 -15.27 -16.37
N ILE A 322 2.46 -16.05 -16.73
CA ILE A 322 3.45 -15.62 -17.72
C ILE A 322 2.78 -15.28 -19.05
N ARG A 323 1.88 -16.16 -19.55
CA ARG A 323 1.13 -15.91 -20.79
C ARG A 323 0.30 -14.63 -20.68
N LEU A 324 -0.50 -14.51 -19.60
CA LEU A 324 -1.35 -13.34 -19.38
C LEU A 324 -0.54 -12.04 -19.39
N LEU A 325 0.57 -11.98 -18.66
CA LEU A 325 1.40 -10.77 -18.58
C LEU A 325 2.03 -10.42 -19.95
N LEU A 326 2.52 -11.41 -20.69
CA LEU A 326 3.09 -11.19 -22.03
C LEU A 326 2.02 -10.77 -23.06
N ASP A 327 0.82 -11.35 -22.99
CA ASP A 327 -0.31 -11.00 -23.85
C ASP A 327 -0.77 -9.54 -23.63
N HIS A 328 -0.56 -9.01 -22.42
CA HIS A 328 -0.78 -7.60 -22.07
C HIS A 328 0.46 -6.69 -22.31
N GLY A 329 1.51 -7.20 -22.96
CA GLY A 329 2.65 -6.42 -23.41
C GLY A 329 3.67 -6.07 -22.31
N VAL A 330 3.71 -6.84 -21.22
CA VAL A 330 4.77 -6.69 -20.20
C VAL A 330 6.13 -7.07 -20.81
N ASP A 331 7.12 -6.18 -20.69
CA ASP A 331 8.47 -6.39 -21.21
C ASP A 331 9.15 -7.59 -20.51
N PRO A 332 9.53 -8.66 -21.24
CA PRO A 332 10.19 -9.82 -20.64
C PRO A 332 11.58 -9.54 -20.07
N ASP A 333 12.25 -8.46 -20.50
CA ASP A 333 13.55 -8.02 -19.99
C ASP A 333 13.47 -6.94 -18.91
N GLY A 334 12.23 -6.59 -18.52
CA GLY A 334 11.94 -5.63 -17.47
C GLY A 334 12.71 -5.92 -16.17
N ARG A 335 13.06 -4.84 -15.47
CA ARG A 335 13.67 -4.88 -14.13
C ARG A 335 12.71 -4.31 -13.12
N GLY A 336 12.57 -4.96 -11.97
CA GLY A 336 11.85 -4.40 -10.84
C GLY A 336 12.66 -4.54 -9.56
N TYR A 337 12.02 -4.80 -8.42
CA TYR A 337 12.55 -4.35 -7.12
C TYR A 337 12.60 -5.43 -6.03
N HIS A 338 12.32 -6.70 -6.35
CA HIS A 338 12.39 -7.78 -5.37
C HIS A 338 13.76 -7.87 -4.68
N PRO A 339 13.81 -7.92 -3.33
CA PRO A 339 15.07 -7.98 -2.61
C PRO A 339 15.87 -9.26 -2.91
N ASN A 340 15.19 -10.37 -3.21
CA ASN A 340 15.87 -11.66 -3.44
C ASN A 340 16.21 -11.93 -4.91
N PHE A 341 15.52 -11.29 -5.87
CA PHE A 341 15.83 -11.49 -7.29
C PHE A 341 16.90 -10.52 -7.77
N GLY A 342 17.06 -9.39 -7.09
CA GLY A 342 18.01 -8.36 -7.51
C GLY A 342 17.67 -7.85 -8.90
N ASP A 343 18.68 -7.76 -9.76
CA ASP A 343 18.58 -7.29 -11.13
C ASP A 343 18.22 -8.37 -12.15
N GLN A 344 17.96 -9.62 -11.74
CA GLN A 344 17.72 -10.71 -12.67
C GLN A 344 16.45 -10.53 -13.52
N THR A 345 16.53 -10.91 -14.81
CA THR A 345 15.36 -10.99 -15.71
C THR A 345 14.47 -12.18 -15.36
N ALA A 346 13.22 -12.14 -15.82
CA ALA A 346 12.31 -13.28 -15.67
C ALA A 346 12.90 -14.55 -16.33
N TYR A 347 13.59 -14.42 -17.46
CA TYR A 347 14.22 -15.55 -18.16
C TYR A 347 15.28 -16.22 -17.28
N ARG A 348 16.22 -15.44 -16.71
CA ARG A 348 17.27 -15.98 -15.84
C ARG A 348 16.67 -16.65 -14.61
N ILE A 349 15.66 -16.04 -14.00
CA ILE A 349 14.95 -16.60 -12.85
C ILE A 349 14.31 -17.96 -13.22
N ALA A 350 13.61 -18.05 -14.36
CA ALA A 350 12.99 -19.30 -14.81
C ALA A 350 14.03 -20.41 -15.07
N VAL A 351 15.17 -20.07 -15.68
CA VAL A 351 16.27 -21.02 -15.91
C VAL A 351 16.85 -21.54 -14.60
N LEU A 352 17.16 -20.64 -13.65
CA LEU A 352 17.72 -21.03 -12.35
C LEU A 352 16.75 -21.82 -11.49
N ALA A 353 15.45 -21.51 -11.59
CA ALA A 353 14.39 -22.23 -10.88
C ALA A 353 13.99 -23.56 -11.55
N GLY A 354 14.50 -23.86 -12.76
CA GLY A 354 14.25 -25.13 -13.44
C GLY A 354 12.90 -25.20 -14.17
N PHE A 355 12.38 -24.09 -14.68
CA PHE A 355 11.12 -24.01 -15.43
C PHE A 355 11.36 -23.80 -16.95
N PRO A 356 11.72 -24.86 -17.71
CA PRO A 356 12.10 -24.72 -19.12
C PRO A 356 10.96 -24.26 -20.03
N GLU A 357 9.70 -24.61 -19.73
CA GLU A 357 8.55 -24.12 -20.49
C GLU A 357 8.41 -22.59 -20.38
N ILE A 358 8.57 -22.05 -19.16
CA ILE A 358 8.52 -20.61 -18.93
C ILE A 358 9.69 -19.90 -19.60
N ALA A 359 10.91 -20.45 -19.47
CA ALA A 359 12.08 -19.90 -20.14
C ALA A 359 11.87 -19.84 -21.67
N ARG A 360 11.25 -20.87 -22.27
CA ARG A 360 10.89 -20.87 -23.69
C ARG A 360 9.85 -19.81 -24.01
N LEU A 361 8.78 -19.67 -23.21
CA LEU A 361 7.76 -18.63 -23.43
C LEU A 361 8.36 -17.22 -23.41
N LEU A 362 9.26 -16.95 -22.46
CA LEU A 362 9.96 -15.68 -22.36
C LEU A 362 10.89 -15.44 -23.55
N ALA A 363 11.64 -16.45 -23.98
CA ALA A 363 12.50 -16.36 -25.17
C ALA A 363 11.69 -16.15 -26.46
N ASP A 364 10.56 -16.84 -26.61
CA ASP A 364 9.65 -16.68 -27.75
C ASP A 364 9.02 -15.27 -27.78
N ALA A 365 8.86 -14.64 -26.60
CA ALA A 365 8.44 -13.25 -26.46
C ALA A 365 9.58 -12.22 -26.62
N GLY A 366 10.80 -12.66 -26.93
CA GLY A 366 11.94 -11.80 -27.24
C GLY A 366 12.86 -11.46 -26.07
N ALA A 367 12.76 -12.15 -24.93
CA ALA A 367 13.70 -11.97 -23.81
C ALA A 367 15.15 -12.20 -24.23
N ASP A 368 16.08 -11.44 -23.67
CA ASP A 368 17.51 -11.70 -23.77
C ASP A 368 17.85 -13.03 -23.09
N THR A 369 18.25 -14.01 -23.91
CA THR A 369 18.66 -15.35 -23.45
C THR A 369 20.14 -15.45 -23.16
N SER A 370 20.90 -14.36 -23.30
CA SER A 370 22.32 -14.34 -22.97
C SER A 370 22.49 -14.49 -21.46
N VAL A 371 22.93 -15.67 -21.05
CA VAL A 371 23.27 -15.94 -19.66
C VAL A 371 24.62 -15.30 -19.39
N VAL A 372 24.64 -14.11 -18.78
CA VAL A 372 25.87 -13.58 -18.21
C VAL A 372 26.12 -14.34 -16.91
N ASP A 373 27.06 -15.28 -16.93
CA ASP A 373 27.58 -15.90 -15.71
C ASP A 373 28.30 -14.83 -14.89
N THR A 374 27.59 -14.19 -13.96
CA THR A 374 28.20 -13.41 -12.91
C THR A 374 28.68 -14.38 -11.83
N ASN A 375 29.97 -14.72 -11.89
CA ASN A 375 30.72 -15.37 -10.81
C ASN A 375 30.63 -14.61 -9.49
#